data_AF-A0A6B0DHK4-F1
#
_entry.id   AF-A0A6B0DHK4-F1
#
_cell.length_a   1.000
_cell.length_b   1.000
_cell.length_c   1.000
_cell.angle_alpha   90.00
_cell.angle_beta   90.00
_cell.angle_gamma   90.00
#
_symmetry.space_group_name_H-M   'P 1'
#
loop_
_entity.id
_entity.type
_entity.pdbx_description
1 polymer ?
#
loop_
_entity_poly.entity_id
_entity_poly.type
_entity_poly.pdbx_seq_one_letter_code
_entity_poly.pdbx_strand_id
1 'polypeptide(L)'
;MENWISDFKGSLATQPLRDEHKKTYEILNGFNNGKVKDEEFIFHIEFLLEHHFKIEEEILFPEFEPYLKEYLPFMEPIKMVLAEHNGVRNLFRKFKEFKERKYLIEISNLLSQHIYKEENGLFQQIDKFLPEDKKNQIFFRITHGQREK
;
A
#
# COMPACT_ATOMS: atom_id res chain seq x y z
N MET A 1 -5.68 4.65 21.69
CA MET A 1 -5.49 3.25 21.29
C MET A 1 -4.38 3.25 20.27
N GLU A 2 -3.23 2.66 20.58
CA GLU A 2 -2.24 2.38 19.54
C GLU A 2 -2.89 1.37 18.59
N ASN A 3 -3.02 1.75 17.32
CA ASN A 3 -3.54 0.83 16.31
C ASN A 3 -2.47 -0.26 16.10
N TRP A 4 -2.74 -1.45 16.62
CA TRP A 4 -1.87 -2.61 16.41
C TRP A 4 -1.87 -2.98 14.92
N ILE A 5 -0.71 -2.91 14.29
CA ILE A 5 -0.51 -3.40 12.93
C ILE A 5 -0.05 -4.86 13.03
N SER A 6 -0.51 -5.70 12.11
CA SER A 6 -0.03 -7.08 11.97
C SER A 6 1.50 -7.13 11.91
N ASP A 7 2.11 -8.30 12.11
CA ASP A 7 3.57 -8.45 12.13
C ASP A 7 4.24 -8.32 10.75
N PHE A 8 3.53 -7.77 9.76
CA PHE A 8 3.94 -7.63 8.35
C PHE A 8 4.31 -8.95 7.71
N LYS A 9 3.61 -10.04 8.09
CA LYS A 9 3.78 -11.36 7.49
C LYS A 9 2.54 -11.79 6.73
N GLY A 10 2.77 -12.42 5.58
CA GLY A 10 1.72 -12.90 4.70
C GLY A 10 2.17 -14.04 3.79
N SER A 11 1.38 -14.29 2.77
CA SER A 11 1.73 -15.27 1.72
C SER A 11 2.79 -14.72 0.77
N LEU A 12 3.30 -15.57 -0.12
CA LEU A 12 4.24 -15.16 -1.16
C LEU A 12 3.71 -13.99 -2.02
N ALA A 13 2.40 -13.88 -2.23
CA ALA A 13 1.80 -12.82 -3.04
C ALA A 13 1.85 -11.44 -2.37
N THR A 14 1.73 -11.38 -1.05
CA THR A 14 1.63 -10.11 -0.31
C THR A 14 2.92 -9.75 0.41
N GLN A 15 3.79 -10.73 0.71
CA GLN A 15 5.00 -10.50 1.49
C GLN A 15 5.90 -9.37 0.96
N PRO A 16 6.17 -9.24 -0.36
CA PRO A 16 6.98 -8.14 -0.88
C PRO A 16 6.39 -6.76 -0.53
N LEU A 17 5.07 -6.60 -0.63
CA LEU A 17 4.38 -5.34 -0.32
C LEU A 17 4.31 -5.11 1.19
N ARG A 18 4.16 -6.16 2.00
CA ARG A 18 4.24 -6.07 3.47
C ARG A 18 5.63 -5.64 3.96
N ASP A 19 6.69 -6.09 3.28
CA ASP A 19 8.06 -5.63 3.57
C ASP A 19 8.21 -4.13 3.26
N GLU A 20 7.60 -3.65 2.18
CA GLU A 20 7.51 -2.23 1.84
C GLU A 20 6.66 -1.43 2.84
N HIS A 21 5.55 -2.00 3.33
CA HIS A 21 4.74 -1.42 4.41
C HIS A 21 5.51 -1.28 5.71
N LYS A 22 6.28 -2.31 6.10
CA LYS A 22 7.14 -2.24 7.28
C LYS A 22 8.12 -1.07 7.16
N LYS A 23 8.76 -0.93 6.00
CA LYS A 23 9.67 0.19 5.75
C LYS A 23 8.96 1.54 5.78
N THR A 24 7.77 1.62 5.19
CA THR A 24 6.94 2.83 5.21
C THR A 24 6.55 3.19 6.63
N TYR A 25 6.16 2.22 7.45
CA TYR A 25 5.80 2.43 8.85
C TYR A 25 6.98 2.97 9.68
N GLU A 26 8.20 2.45 9.47
CA GLU A 26 9.42 2.99 10.10
C GLU A 26 9.67 4.45 9.70
N ILE A 27 9.50 4.78 8.41
CA ILE A 27 9.68 6.14 7.88
C ILE A 27 8.61 7.09 8.45
N LEU A 28 7.35 6.68 8.50
CA LEU A 28 6.25 7.46 9.08
C LEU A 28 6.51 7.77 10.56
N ASN A 29 6.91 6.76 11.33
CA ASN A 29 7.28 6.95 12.73
C ASN A 29 8.49 7.86 12.89
N GLY A 30 9.48 7.74 12.01
CA GLY A 30 10.62 8.64 11.96
C GLY A 30 10.20 10.08 11.67
N PHE A 31 9.33 10.29 10.69
CA PHE A 31 8.86 11.61 10.26
C PHE A 31 8.04 12.30 11.35
N ASN A 32 7.10 11.56 11.95
CA ASN A 32 6.24 12.07 13.02
C ASN A 32 7.02 12.43 14.29
N ASN A 33 8.17 11.79 14.51
CA ASN A 33 9.06 12.06 15.65
C ASN A 33 10.23 13.00 15.30
N GLY A 34 10.25 13.60 14.11
CA GLY A 34 11.30 14.53 13.67
C GLY A 34 12.67 13.89 13.43
N LYS A 35 12.74 12.56 13.30
CA LYS A 35 13.96 11.78 13.01
C LYS A 35 14.21 11.60 11.52
N VAL A 36 13.16 11.63 10.70
CA VAL A 36 13.22 11.63 9.24
C VAL A 36 12.96 13.04 8.75
N LYS A 37 13.81 13.51 7.84
CA LYS A 37 13.67 14.85 7.24
C LYS A 37 12.57 14.86 6.19
N ASP A 38 12.01 16.04 5.92
CA ASP A 38 10.96 16.21 4.91
C ASP A 38 11.44 15.70 3.53
N GLU A 39 12.71 15.88 3.14
CA GLU A 39 13.24 15.41 1.85
C GLU A 39 13.23 13.88 1.72
N GLU A 40 13.60 13.17 2.79
CA GLU A 40 13.58 11.71 2.82
C GLU A 40 12.13 11.18 2.77
N PHE A 41 11.22 11.85 3.48
CA PHE A 41 9.81 11.48 3.43
C PHE A 41 9.18 11.75 2.06
N ILE A 42 9.53 12.87 1.40
CA ILE A 42 9.11 13.17 0.03
C ILE A 42 9.60 12.10 -0.94
N PHE A 43 10.86 11.70 -0.85
CA PHE A 43 11.42 10.63 -1.69
C PHE A 43 10.66 9.31 -1.48
N HIS A 44 10.31 8.98 -0.23
CA HIS A 44 9.52 7.80 0.07
C HIS A 44 8.10 7.88 -0.49
N ILE A 45 7.44 9.04 -0.45
CA ILE A 45 6.14 9.23 -1.08
C ILE A 45 6.23 9.01 -2.60
N GLU A 46 7.27 9.51 -3.26
CA GLU A 46 7.49 9.28 -4.70
C GLU A 46 7.65 7.78 -5.01
N PHE A 47 8.43 7.05 -4.21
CA PHE A 47 8.52 5.59 -4.31
C PHE A 47 7.14 4.92 -4.20
N LEU A 48 6.32 5.28 -3.21
CA LEU A 48 5.00 4.68 -3.04
C LEU A 48 4.09 4.93 -4.27
N LEU A 49 4.11 6.15 -4.79
CA LEU A 49 3.29 6.55 -5.94
C LEU A 49 3.74 5.90 -7.25
N GLU A 50 5.05 5.74 -7.45
CA GLU A 50 5.63 5.27 -8.70
C GLU A 50 5.78 3.75 -8.77
N HIS A 51 5.83 3.08 -7.61
CA HIS A 51 6.10 1.66 -7.48
C HIS A 51 5.01 0.90 -6.70
N HIS A 52 4.93 1.13 -5.40
CA HIS A 52 4.11 0.33 -4.48
C HIS A 52 2.64 0.30 -4.90
N PHE A 53 2.01 1.47 -5.04
CA PHE A 53 0.61 1.57 -5.47
C PHE A 53 0.39 1.02 -6.87
N LYS A 54 1.38 1.10 -7.76
CA LYS A 54 1.23 0.52 -9.11
C LYS A 54 1.23 -0.99 -9.08
N ILE A 55 2.07 -1.61 -8.26
CA ILE A 55 2.06 -3.07 -8.11
C ILE A 55 0.68 -3.51 -7.61
N GLU A 56 0.14 -2.81 -6.62
CA GLU A 56 -1.17 -3.12 -6.09
C GLU A 56 -2.28 -2.93 -7.13
N GLU A 57 -2.32 -1.77 -7.77
CA GLU A 57 -3.34 -1.36 -8.73
C GLU A 57 -3.32 -2.15 -10.04
N GLU A 58 -2.13 -2.56 -10.51
CA GLU A 58 -1.95 -3.17 -11.83
C GLU A 58 -1.73 -4.68 -11.77
N ILE A 59 -1.36 -5.22 -10.61
CA ILE A 59 -1.04 -6.65 -10.44
C ILE A 59 -1.89 -7.28 -9.35
N LEU A 60 -1.76 -6.85 -8.09
CA LEU A 60 -2.32 -7.59 -6.96
C LEU A 60 -3.86 -7.50 -6.93
N PHE A 61 -4.42 -6.30 -6.93
CA PHE A 61 -5.86 -6.10 -6.82
C PHE A 61 -6.61 -6.68 -8.02
N PRO A 62 -6.20 -6.46 -9.29
CA PRO A 62 -6.90 -7.06 -10.43
C PRO A 62 -6.96 -8.59 -10.40
N GLU A 63 -5.89 -9.25 -9.95
CA GLU A 63 -5.89 -10.71 -9.82
C GLU A 63 -6.74 -11.20 -8.63
N PHE A 64 -6.87 -10.39 -7.58
CA PHE A 64 -7.68 -10.73 -6.41
C PHE A 64 -9.17 -10.42 -6.58
N GLU A 65 -9.52 -9.42 -7.40
CA GLU A 65 -10.90 -8.98 -7.61
C GLU A 65 -11.92 -10.12 -7.86
N PRO A 66 -11.64 -11.11 -8.73
CA PRO A 66 -12.59 -12.20 -8.98
C PRO A 66 -12.93 -12.99 -7.71
N TYR A 67 -11.91 -13.26 -6.88
CA TYR A 67 -12.06 -13.98 -5.61
C TYR A 67 -12.78 -13.15 -4.57
N LEU A 68 -12.49 -11.85 -4.50
CA LEU A 68 -13.17 -10.96 -3.58
C LEU A 68 -14.67 -10.85 -3.91
N LYS A 69 -15.04 -10.77 -5.18
CA LYS A 69 -16.44 -10.65 -5.64
C LYS A 69 -17.31 -11.83 -5.21
N GLU A 70 -16.74 -13.02 -4.99
CA GLU A 70 -17.47 -14.18 -4.49
C GLU A 70 -18.01 -13.96 -3.06
N TYR A 71 -17.32 -13.14 -2.25
CA TYR A 71 -17.68 -12.87 -0.86
C TYR A 71 -18.22 -11.45 -0.64
N LEU A 72 -17.71 -10.46 -1.38
CA LEU A 72 -18.03 -9.04 -1.30
C LEU A 72 -18.25 -8.48 -2.72
N PRO A 73 -19.49 -8.60 -3.26
CA PRO A 73 -19.79 -8.23 -4.65
C PRO A 73 -19.47 -6.78 -5.02
N PHE A 74 -19.48 -5.87 -4.05
CA PHE A 74 -19.21 -4.46 -4.26
C PHE A 74 -17.73 -4.07 -4.08
N MET A 75 -16.86 -5.00 -3.64
CA MET A 75 -15.42 -4.81 -3.49
C MET A 75 -15.02 -3.58 -2.66
N GLU A 76 -15.78 -3.28 -1.61
CA GLU A 76 -15.54 -2.11 -0.75
C GLU A 76 -14.11 -2.01 -0.22
N PRO A 77 -13.42 -3.12 0.19
CA PRO A 77 -12.05 -3.04 0.65
C PRO A 77 -11.08 -2.48 -0.41
N ILE A 78 -11.10 -3.02 -1.63
CA ILE A 78 -10.25 -2.54 -2.73
C ILE A 78 -10.62 -1.09 -3.08
N LYS A 79 -11.91 -0.76 -3.21
CA LYS A 79 -12.35 0.60 -3.52
C LYS A 79 -11.91 1.63 -2.49
N MET A 80 -11.93 1.26 -1.20
CA MET A 80 -11.48 2.13 -0.12
C MET A 80 -9.99 2.42 -0.24
N VAL A 81 -9.18 1.38 -0.44
CA VAL A 81 -7.72 1.51 -0.60
C VAL A 81 -7.37 2.36 -1.84
N LEU A 82 -8.01 2.11 -2.98
CA LEU A 82 -7.83 2.93 -4.19
C LEU A 82 -8.19 4.40 -3.98
N ALA A 83 -9.22 4.69 -3.18
CA ALA A 83 -9.56 6.06 -2.82
C ALA A 83 -8.46 6.71 -1.96
N GLU A 84 -7.82 5.95 -1.07
CA GLU A 84 -6.69 6.41 -0.25
C GLU A 84 -5.46 6.70 -1.10
N HIS A 85 -5.12 5.84 -2.07
CA HIS A 85 -4.02 6.10 -3.02
C HIS A 85 -4.24 7.42 -3.77
N ASN A 86 -5.48 7.63 -4.25
CA ASN A 86 -5.86 8.89 -4.90
C ASN A 86 -5.80 10.08 -3.93
N GLY A 87 -6.13 9.88 -2.66
CA GLY A 87 -5.93 10.86 -1.60
C GLY A 87 -4.47 11.28 -1.46
N VAL A 88 -3.55 10.31 -1.36
CA VAL A 88 -2.10 10.55 -1.30
C VAL A 88 -1.62 11.29 -2.54
N ARG A 89 -2.01 10.83 -3.75
CA ARG A 89 -1.67 11.51 -5.03
C ARG A 89 -2.11 12.97 -5.03
N ASN A 90 -3.34 13.25 -4.61
CA ASN A 90 -3.88 14.61 -4.58
C ASN A 90 -3.16 15.50 -3.56
N LEU A 91 -2.90 14.99 -2.35
CA LEU A 91 -2.17 15.71 -1.31
C LEU A 91 -0.73 15.98 -1.76
N PHE A 92 -0.07 15.01 -2.38
CA PHE A 92 1.30 15.19 -2.87
C PHE A 92 1.36 16.19 -4.02
N ARG A 93 0.38 16.20 -4.92
CA ARG A 93 0.24 17.24 -5.95
C ARG A 93 0.10 18.63 -5.32
N LYS A 94 -0.76 18.79 -4.30
CA LYS A 94 -0.90 20.06 -3.56
C LYS A 94 0.41 20.45 -2.88
N PHE A 95 1.13 19.49 -2.27
CA PHE A 95 2.46 19.75 -1.74
C PHE A 95 3.42 20.25 -2.83
N LYS A 96 3.47 19.61 -3.99
CA LYS A 96 4.35 20.03 -5.09
C LYS A 96 4.02 21.43 -5.59
N GLU A 97 2.74 21.83 -5.58
CA GLU A 97 2.24 23.15 -6.00
C GLU A 97 2.52 24.25 -4.97
N PHE A 98 2.15 24.03 -3.70
CA PHE A 98 2.17 25.07 -2.66
C PHE A 98 3.39 25.00 -1.73
N LYS A 99 4.13 23.90 -1.74
CA LYS A 99 5.29 23.63 -0.86
C LYS A 99 4.98 23.72 0.64
N GLU A 100 3.73 23.53 1.02
CA GLU A 100 3.31 23.61 2.42
C GLU A 100 3.49 22.26 3.15
N ARG A 101 4.27 22.27 4.24
CA ARG A 101 4.52 21.08 5.08
C ARG A 101 3.26 20.42 5.64
N LYS A 102 2.14 21.15 5.77
CA LYS A 102 0.85 20.60 6.21
C LYS A 102 0.39 19.41 5.36
N TYR A 103 0.67 19.44 4.05
CA TYR A 103 0.29 18.36 3.14
C TYR A 103 1.11 17.08 3.40
N LEU A 104 2.38 17.21 3.79
CA LEU A 104 3.19 16.06 4.20
C LEU A 104 2.62 15.43 5.49
N ILE A 105 2.18 16.26 6.44
CA ILE A 105 1.53 15.77 7.67
C ILE A 105 0.22 15.04 7.35
N GLU A 106 -0.62 15.60 6.47
CA GLU A 106 -1.85 14.95 6.02
C GLU A 106 -1.58 13.61 5.31
N ILE A 107 -0.54 13.54 4.47
CA ILE A 107 -0.10 12.28 3.83
C ILE A 107 0.36 11.27 4.88
N SER A 108 1.18 11.68 5.86
CA SER A 108 1.65 10.79 6.93
C SER A 108 0.48 10.14 7.69
N ASN A 109 -0.53 10.94 8.03
CA ASN A 109 -1.73 10.45 8.71
C ASN A 109 -2.54 9.49 7.83
N LEU A 110 -2.72 9.82 6.55
CA LEU A 110 -3.44 8.98 5.60
C LEU A 110 -2.72 7.64 5.39
N LEU A 111 -1.41 7.65 5.15
CA LEU A 111 -0.60 6.44 4.97
C LEU A 111 -0.61 5.54 6.22
N SER A 112 -0.59 6.12 7.42
CA SER A 112 -0.70 5.36 8.67
C SER A 112 -2.02 4.59 8.78
N GLN A 113 -3.12 5.19 8.33
CA GLN A 113 -4.44 4.54 8.31
C GLN A 113 -4.54 3.50 7.19
N HIS A 114 -4.00 3.82 6.02
CA HIS A 114 -3.96 2.97 4.84
C HIS A 114 -3.22 1.65 5.14
N ILE A 115 -1.98 1.72 5.66
CA ILE A 115 -1.21 0.52 6.06
C ILE A 115 -2.00 -0.32 7.06
N TYR A 116 -2.61 0.32 8.08
CA TYR A 116 -3.39 -0.41 9.06
C TYR A 116 -4.55 -1.20 8.43
N LYS A 117 -5.27 -0.60 7.47
CA LYS A 117 -6.41 -1.23 6.79
C LYS A 117 -6.00 -2.37 5.88
N GLU A 118 -4.87 -2.25 5.20
CA GLU A 118 -4.40 -3.33 4.34
C GLU A 118 -3.82 -4.49 5.15
N GLU A 119 -2.92 -4.20 6.09
CA GLU A 119 -2.24 -5.21 6.90
C GLU A 119 -3.19 -6.07 7.72
N ASN A 120 -4.24 -5.45 8.30
CA ASN A 120 -5.24 -6.11 9.15
C ASN A 120 -6.52 -6.48 8.41
N GLY A 121 -6.63 -6.14 7.12
CA GLY A 121 -7.85 -6.29 6.33
C GLY A 121 -7.56 -6.91 4.98
N LEU A 122 -7.33 -6.08 3.97
CA LEU A 122 -7.26 -6.52 2.58
C LEU A 122 -6.20 -7.59 2.34
N PHE A 123 -4.98 -7.44 2.86
CA PHE A 123 -3.93 -8.42 2.65
C PHE A 123 -4.21 -9.75 3.38
N GLN A 124 -4.87 -9.73 4.54
CA GLN A 124 -5.32 -10.95 5.22
C GLN A 124 -6.36 -11.71 4.39
N GLN A 125 -7.25 -10.98 3.70
CA GLN A 125 -8.23 -11.58 2.80
C GLN A 125 -7.55 -12.18 1.57
N ILE A 126 -6.55 -11.50 1.00
CA ILE A 126 -5.75 -12.02 -0.12
C ILE A 126 -5.04 -13.31 0.31
N ASP A 127 -4.33 -13.28 1.44
CA ASP A 127 -3.60 -14.44 1.94
C ASP A 127 -4.51 -15.65 2.21
N LYS A 128 -5.76 -15.39 2.59
CA LYS A 128 -6.75 -16.43 2.90
C LYS A 128 -7.47 -16.98 1.66
N PHE A 129 -7.89 -16.12 0.74
CA PHE A 129 -8.83 -16.50 -0.32
C PHE A 129 -8.15 -16.73 -1.67
N LEU A 130 -6.95 -16.17 -1.89
CA LEU A 130 -6.25 -16.34 -3.14
C LEU A 130 -5.63 -17.77 -3.22
N PRO A 131 -5.89 -18.54 -4.30
CA PRO A 131 -5.29 -19.85 -4.50
C PRO A 131 -3.76 -19.81 -4.57
N GLU A 132 -3.11 -20.91 -4.17
CA GLU A 132 -1.64 -20.95 -4.04
C GLU A 132 -0.92 -20.82 -5.39
N ASP A 133 -1.47 -21.40 -6.46
CA ASP A 133 -0.93 -21.23 -7.82
C ASP A 133 -0.98 -19.77 -8.27
N LYS A 134 -2.05 -19.04 -7.92
CA LYS A 134 -2.18 -17.61 -8.18
C LYS A 134 -1.23 -16.77 -7.36
N LYS A 135 -1.03 -17.11 -6.09
CA LYS A 135 -0.05 -16.42 -5.23
C LYS A 135 1.35 -16.50 -5.82
N ASN A 136 1.74 -17.67 -6.32
CA ASN A 136 3.03 -17.87 -6.99
C ASN A 136 3.15 -17.05 -8.29
N GLN A 137 2.09 -17.00 -9.11
CA GLN A 137 2.08 -16.18 -10.33
C GLN A 137 2.23 -14.68 -10.03
N ILE A 138 1.48 -14.18 -9.05
CA ILE A 138 1.57 -12.79 -8.61
C ILE A 138 2.97 -12.50 -8.07
N PHE A 139 3.50 -13.33 -7.16
CA PHE A 139 4.84 -13.16 -6.62
C PHE A 139 5.90 -13.06 -7.72
N PHE A 140 5.83 -13.93 -8.73
CA PHE A 140 6.74 -13.88 -9.88
C PHE A 140 6.62 -12.55 -10.64
N ARG A 141 5.40 -12.08 -10.93
CA ARG A 141 5.17 -10.79 -11.62
C ARG A 141 5.68 -9.59 -10.82
N ILE A 142 5.50 -9.60 -9.50
CA ILE A 142 5.98 -8.54 -8.60
C ILE A 142 7.51 -8.49 -8.62
N THR A 143 8.17 -9.64 -8.50
CA THR A 143 9.63 -9.70 -8.31
C THR A 143 10.45 -9.66 -9.59
N HIS A 144 9.86 -10.05 -10.74
CA HIS A 144 10.57 -10.14 -12.02
C HIS A 144 9.97 -9.25 -13.12
N GLY A 145 8.93 -8.48 -12.80
CA GLY A 145 8.18 -7.67 -13.75
C GLY A 145 7.25 -8.48 -14.66
N GLN A 146 6.44 -7.80 -15.47
CA GLN A 146 5.73 -8.45 -16.57
C GLN A 146 6.77 -8.82 -17.63
N ARG A 147 7.04 -10.12 -17.83
CA ARG A 147 7.68 -10.54 -19.08
C ARG A 147 6.68 -10.25 -20.19
N GLU A 148 6.93 -9.20 -20.96
CA GLU A 148 6.25 -8.97 -22.23
C GLU A 148 6.35 -10.27 -23.05
N LYS A 149 5.21 -10.78 -23.50
CA LYS A 149 5.13 -11.92 -24.42
C LYS A 149 5.46 -11.45 -25.83
#